data_AF-A0A534TZY4-F1
#
_entry.id   AF-A0A534TZY4-F1
#
_cell.length_a   1.000
_cell.length_b   1.000
_cell.length_c   1.000
_cell.angle_alpha   90.00
_cell.angle_beta   90.00
_cell.angle_gamma   90.00
#
_symmetry.space_group_name_H-M   'P 1'
#
loop_
_entity.id
_entity.type
_entity.pdbx_description
1 polymer ?
#
loop_
_entity_poly.entity_id
_entity_poly.type
_entity_poly.pdbx_seq_one_letter_code
_entity_poly.pdbx_strand_id
1 'polypeptide(L)'
;MGKSIFWLFGIFLLVFQDNRSVWAQNQDQAEAKKLYATYCSSCHGDNGKGDGPASKSLPVKPGDHTNGAIMNNVSDKLLFEII
;
A
#
# COMPACT_ATOMS: atom_id res chain seq x y z
N MET A 1 -20.17 -37.24 -26.97
CA MET A 1 -20.63 -36.21 -26.01
C MET A 1 -19.60 -36.09 -24.90
N GLY A 2 -19.04 -34.92 -24.55
CA GLY A 2 -18.11 -34.86 -23.40
C GLY A 2 -17.14 -33.67 -23.32
N LYS A 3 -16.99 -32.88 -24.38
CA LYS A 3 -16.05 -31.74 -24.36
C LYS A 3 -16.62 -30.47 -23.71
N SER A 4 -17.94 -30.36 -23.65
CA SER A 4 -18.63 -29.14 -23.17
C SER A 4 -18.75 -29.05 -21.64
N ILE A 5 -18.63 -30.18 -20.92
CA ILE A 5 -18.73 -30.18 -19.44
C ILE A 5 -17.44 -29.68 -18.78
N PHE A 6 -16.29 -29.85 -19.43
CA PHE A 6 -14.99 -29.39 -18.93
C PHE A 6 -14.85 -27.86 -18.93
N TRP A 7 -15.56 -27.15 -19.81
CA TRP A 7 -15.56 -25.69 -19.85
C TRP A 7 -16.34 -25.06 -18.69
N LEU A 8 -17.42 -25.71 -18.24
CA LEU A 8 -18.27 -25.18 -17.15
C LEU A 8 -17.61 -25.34 -15.76
N PHE A 9 -16.83 -26.40 -15.55
CA PHE A 9 -16.03 -26.56 -14.32
C PHE A 9 -14.81 -25.60 -14.27
N GLY A 10 -14.21 -25.26 -15.42
CA GLY A 10 -13.08 -24.33 -15.49
C GLY A 10 -13.46 -22.86 -15.20
N ILE A 11 -14.65 -22.43 -15.65
CA ILE A 11 -15.14 -21.06 -15.42
C ILE A 11 -15.51 -20.84 -13.94
N PHE A 12 -16.03 -21.85 -13.25
CA PHE A 12 -16.38 -21.76 -11.82
C PHE A 12 -15.17 -21.58 -10.91
N LEU A 13 -14.00 -22.12 -11.29
CA LEU A 13 -12.74 -21.99 -10.55
C LEU A 13 -12.07 -20.62 -10.76
N LEU A 14 -12.25 -20.00 -11.93
CA LEU A 14 -11.71 -18.67 -12.23
C LEU A 14 -12.46 -17.56 -11.46
N VAL A 15 -13.79 -17.63 -11.32
CA VAL A 15 -14.58 -16.55 -10.69
C VAL A 15 -14.52 -16.56 -9.15
N PHE A 16 -14.13 -17.69 -8.52
CA PHE A 16 -14.07 -17.81 -7.04
C PHE A 16 -12.71 -17.39 -6.43
N GLN A 17 -11.65 -17.22 -7.22
CA GLN A 17 -10.31 -16.84 -6.72
C GLN A 17 -10.14 -15.33 -6.51
N ASP A 18 -10.96 -14.50 -7.16
CA ASP A 18 -10.68 -13.07 -7.32
C ASP A 18 -11.21 -12.16 -6.19
N ASN A 19 -12.01 -12.70 -5.26
CA ASN A 19 -12.67 -11.90 -4.21
C ASN A 19 -11.87 -11.73 -2.91
N ARG A 20 -10.66 -12.29 -2.81
CA ARG A 20 -9.85 -12.19 -1.58
C ARG A 20 -9.10 -10.86 -1.42
N SER A 21 -8.85 -10.15 -2.52
CA SER A 21 -8.03 -8.92 -2.53
C SER A 21 -8.77 -7.70 -1.97
N VAL A 22 -10.06 -7.52 -2.29
CA VAL A 22 -10.78 -6.28 -1.96
C VAL A 22 -11.04 -6.11 -0.46
N TRP A 23 -11.26 -7.20 0.28
CA TRP A 23 -11.59 -7.14 1.71
C TRP A 23 -10.33 -7.14 2.59
N ALA A 24 -9.30 -7.89 2.18
CA ALA A 24 -7.97 -7.80 2.78
C ALA A 24 -7.43 -6.37 2.68
N GLN A 25 -7.50 -5.79 1.47
CA GLN A 25 -6.99 -4.45 1.22
C GLN A 25 -7.70 -3.39 2.07
N ASN A 26 -9.03 -3.46 2.26
CA ASN A 26 -9.72 -2.46 3.10
C ASN A 26 -9.31 -2.50 4.58
N GLN A 27 -9.11 -3.70 5.16
CA GLN A 27 -8.63 -3.81 6.54
C GLN A 27 -7.17 -3.38 6.67
N ASP A 28 -6.34 -3.75 5.69
CA ASP A 28 -4.93 -3.39 5.64
C ASP A 28 -4.73 -1.87 5.51
N GLN A 29 -5.57 -1.19 4.72
CA GLN A 29 -5.51 0.27 4.57
C GLN A 29 -5.86 1.03 5.86
N ALA A 30 -6.82 0.54 6.64
CA ALA A 30 -7.21 1.19 7.89
C ALA A 30 -6.09 1.09 8.94
N GLU A 31 -5.47 -0.09 9.07
CA GLU A 31 -4.34 -0.27 9.98
C GLU A 31 -3.10 0.48 9.47
N ALA A 32 -2.82 0.47 8.17
CA ALA A 32 -1.72 1.23 7.59
C ALA A 32 -1.85 2.74 7.87
N LYS A 33 -3.05 3.31 7.76
CA LYS A 33 -3.31 4.72 8.12
C LYS A 33 -3.01 4.99 9.59
N LYS A 34 -3.43 4.09 10.49
CA LYS A 34 -3.16 4.21 11.93
C LYS A 34 -1.67 4.13 12.23
N LEU A 35 -0.96 3.18 11.62
CA LEU A 35 0.50 3.06 11.76
C LEU A 35 1.21 4.31 11.24
N TYR A 36 0.81 4.83 10.06
CA TYR A 36 1.37 6.05 9.50
C TYR A 36 1.17 7.26 10.42
N ALA A 37 -0.05 7.42 10.95
CA ALA A 37 -0.35 8.47 11.91
C ALA A 37 0.46 8.34 13.22
N THR A 38 0.79 7.12 13.63
CA THR A 38 1.52 6.85 14.87
C THR A 38 3.03 7.06 14.73
N TYR A 39 3.62 6.61 13.62
CA TYR A 39 5.08 6.50 13.47
C TYR A 39 5.66 7.48 12.46
N CYS A 40 4.89 7.93 11.47
CA CYS A 40 5.41 8.67 10.33
C CYS A 40 5.00 10.16 10.32
N SER A 41 3.77 10.47 10.74
CA SER A 41 3.14 11.80 10.65
C SER A 41 3.90 12.91 11.40
N SER A 42 4.58 12.57 12.50
CA SER A 42 5.32 13.55 13.30
C SER A 42 6.44 14.23 12.50
N CYS A 43 7.04 13.50 11.56
CA CYS A 43 8.09 14.00 10.67
C CYS A 43 7.54 14.31 9.26
N HIS A 44 6.72 13.41 8.70
CA HIS A 44 6.27 13.52 7.31
C HIS A 44 4.94 14.28 7.13
N GLY A 45 4.23 14.60 8.21
CA GLY A 45 2.91 15.23 8.17
C GLY A 45 1.79 14.24 7.86
N ASP A 46 0.55 14.58 8.19
CA ASP A 46 -0.62 13.69 8.01
C ASP A 46 -0.87 13.32 6.55
N ASN A 47 -0.43 14.18 5.62
CA ASN A 47 -0.54 13.98 4.18
C ASN A 47 0.78 13.51 3.54
N GLY A 48 1.82 13.24 4.33
CA GLY A 48 3.10 12.71 3.87
C GLY A 48 3.98 13.65 3.05
N LYS A 49 3.80 14.96 3.16
CA LYS A 49 4.53 15.99 2.39
C LYS A 49 5.88 16.40 2.99
N GLY A 50 6.34 15.72 4.03
CA GLY A 50 7.58 16.07 4.71
C GLY A 50 7.47 17.38 5.50
N ASP A 51 6.28 17.68 6.02
CA ASP A 51 5.93 18.94 6.70
C ASP A 51 5.37 18.74 8.12
N GLY A 52 5.64 17.56 8.72
CA GLY A 52 5.25 17.25 10.10
C GLY A 52 5.87 18.21 11.13
N PRO A 53 5.31 18.32 12.33
CA PRO A 53 5.77 19.27 13.35
C PRO A 53 7.26 19.11 13.70
N ALA A 54 7.79 17.89 13.68
CA ALA A 54 9.21 17.62 13.95
C ALA A 54 10.12 18.01 12.78
N SER A 55 9.60 18.13 11.55
CA SER A 55 10.40 18.41 10.34
C SER A 55 11.24 19.69 10.45
N LYS A 56 10.76 20.69 11.19
CA LYS A 56 11.44 21.98 11.38
C LYS A 56 12.72 21.89 12.20
N SER A 57 12.84 20.85 13.02
CA SER A 57 13.96 20.65 13.93
C SER A 57 14.98 19.65 13.39
N LEU A 58 14.74 19.05 12.22
CA LEU A 58 15.63 18.08 11.61
C LEU A 58 16.66 18.78 10.71
N PRO A 59 17.92 18.31 10.71
CA PRO A 59 18.98 18.88 9.85
C PRO A 59 18.76 18.60 8.36
N VAL A 60 17.97 17.56 8.04
CA VAL A 60 17.58 17.18 6.69
C VAL A 60 16.05 17.13 6.65
N LYS A 61 15.47 17.78 5.64
CA LYS A 61 14.02 17.77 5.44
C LYS A 61 13.54 16.34 5.13
N PRO A 62 12.52 15.82 5.84
CA PRO A 62 11.93 14.53 5.52
C PRO A 62 11.40 14.49 4.07
N GLY A 63 11.54 13.34 3.42
CA GLY A 63 11.08 13.13 2.04
C GLY A 63 9.58 13.30 1.88
N ASP A 64 9.16 13.75 0.70
CA ASP A 64 7.75 13.84 0.31
C ASP A 64 7.29 12.49 -0.28
N HIS A 65 6.49 11.75 0.49
CA HIS A 65 5.94 10.45 0.08
C HIS A 65 4.83 10.58 -0.97
N THR A 66 4.36 11.79 -1.27
CA THR A 66 3.41 12.05 -2.36
C THR A 66 4.11 12.29 -3.70
N ASN A 67 5.43 12.43 -3.71
CA ASN A 67 6.20 12.63 -4.92
C ASN A 67 6.35 11.33 -5.73
N GLY A 68 5.42 11.10 -6.66
CA GLY A 68 5.43 9.94 -7.53
C GLY A 68 6.67 9.81 -8.43
N ALA A 69 7.36 10.91 -8.78
CA ALA A 69 8.58 10.82 -9.57
C ALA A 69 9.70 10.07 -8.82
N ILE A 70 9.67 10.12 -7.48
CA ILE A 70 10.56 9.34 -6.62
C ILE A 70 9.91 8.02 -6.24
N MET A 71 8.74 8.08 -5.61
CA MET A 71 8.11 6.92 -4.95
C MET A 71 7.70 5.82 -5.92
N ASN A 72 7.34 6.14 -7.17
CA ASN A 72 7.00 5.10 -8.15
C ASN A 72 8.21 4.25 -8.57
N ASN A 73 9.43 4.75 -8.33
CA ASN A 73 10.67 4.03 -8.60
C ASN A 73 11.20 3.29 -7.37
N VAL A 74 10.52 3.38 -6.22
CA VAL A 74 10.87 2.67 -4.99
C VAL A 74 9.98 1.43 -4.90
N SER A 75 10.59 0.25 -5.01
CA SER A 75 9.84 -1.00 -4.85
C SER A 75 9.35 -1.21 -3.41
N ASP A 76 8.22 -1.89 -3.21
CA ASP A 76 7.72 -2.26 -1.88
C ASP A 76 8.76 -3.02 -1.07
N LYS A 77 9.53 -3.92 -1.70
CA LYS A 77 10.64 -4.63 -1.05
C LYS A 77 11.64 -3.66 -0.43
N LEU A 78 12.02 -2.62 -1.18
CA LEU A 78 12.93 -1.60 -0.68
C LEU A 78 12.31 -0.82 0.48
N LEU A 79 11.01 -0.49 0.40
CA LEU A 79 10.31 0.17 1.51
C LEU A 79 10.31 -0.67 2.79
N PHE A 80 10.22 -1.99 2.71
CA PHE A 80 10.29 -2.87 3.88
C PHE A 80 11.71 -3.03 4.46
N GLU A 81 12.76 -2.77 3.69
CA GLU A 81 14.15 -2.96 4.12
C GLU A 81 14.76 -1.72 4.79
N ILE A 82 14.15 -0.54 4.63
CA ILE A 82 14.69 0.75 5.09
C ILE A 82 14.12 1.24 6.43
N ILE A 83 13.18 0.50 7.02
CA ILE A 83 12.53 0.74 8.32
C ILE A 83 12.91 -0.37 9.29
#